data_AF-A0A9E0QBQ4-F1
#
_entry.id   AF-A0A9E0QBQ4-F1
#
_cell.length_a   1.000
_cell.length_b   1.000
_cell.length_c   1.000
_cell.angle_alpha   90.00
_cell.angle_beta   90.00
_cell.angle_gamma   90.00
#
_symmetry.space_group_name_H-M   'P 1'
#
loop_
_entity.id
_entity.type
_entity.pdbx_description
1 polymer ?
#
loop_
_entity_poly.entity_id
_entity_poly.type
_entity_poly.pdbx_seq_one_letter_code
_entity_poly.pdbx_strand_id
1 'polypeptide(L)'
;MKKIFYVSFMMIAIISMVGCNGKGKKNTQLKDQDSVVSKAETDTTVYGVCGESTAMHSLELITDGGDTINYIIMDEGADSASVLGGLLVGDRLAVIGHKVDNEYYAKTVLNITTLQGNWTSIDRNFEILEGGVVKSHLQAETNPWTEWKICNGKLLLNKDTFMIDNLGADSLYLENKEGIFVYKRQK
;
A
#
# COMPACT_ATOMS: atom_id res chain seq x y z
N MET A 1 18.63 54.59 -7.77
CA MET A 1 18.35 54.28 -9.20
C MET A 1 19.57 54.59 -10.03
N LYS A 2 19.87 53.74 -11.03
CA LYS A 2 21.07 53.65 -11.92
C LYS A 2 22.21 52.80 -11.30
N LYS A 3 22.24 51.46 -11.50
CA LYS A 3 22.66 50.67 -12.69
C LYS A 3 24.19 50.78 -12.91
N ILE A 4 25.00 49.75 -13.13
CA ILE A 4 24.85 48.32 -13.46
C ILE A 4 26.23 47.64 -13.27
N PHE A 5 26.17 46.35 -12.91
CA PHE A 5 27.16 45.25 -13.00
C PHE A 5 28.42 45.43 -13.86
N TYR A 6 29.56 44.91 -13.38
CA TYR A 6 30.46 44.07 -14.18
C TYR A 6 31.14 42.97 -13.32
N VAL A 7 31.01 41.76 -13.85
CA VAL A 7 31.56 40.48 -13.41
C VAL A 7 33.03 40.39 -13.84
N SER A 8 33.92 39.93 -12.95
CA SER A 8 35.20 39.33 -13.37
C SER A 8 35.61 38.21 -12.41
N PHE A 9 35.38 37.02 -12.92
CA PHE A 9 35.86 35.71 -12.52
C PHE A 9 37.39 35.61 -12.68
N MET A 10 38.12 35.11 -11.68
CA MET A 10 39.27 34.20 -11.85
C MET A 10 39.85 33.86 -10.47
N MET A 11 39.52 32.70 -9.90
CA MET A 11 40.20 32.18 -8.71
C MET A 11 40.66 30.73 -8.93
N ILE A 12 41.98 30.63 -9.07
CA ILE A 12 42.91 29.63 -8.53
C ILE A 12 42.88 28.20 -9.10
N ALA A 13 44.09 27.85 -9.54
CA ALA A 13 44.54 26.60 -10.08
C ALA A 13 44.65 25.45 -9.06
N ILE A 14 44.53 24.25 -9.63
CA ILE A 14 44.73 22.91 -9.09
C ILE A 14 46.14 22.74 -8.48
N ILE A 15 46.25 22.01 -7.36
CA ILE A 15 47.34 21.05 -7.08
C ILE A 15 46.79 19.93 -6.18
N SER A 16 47.17 18.71 -6.58
CA SER A 16 46.94 17.40 -5.98
C SER A 16 47.75 17.16 -4.70
N MET A 17 47.30 16.23 -3.85
CA MET A 17 48.03 14.98 -3.53
C MET A 17 47.33 14.20 -2.41
N VAL A 18 47.25 12.89 -2.66
CA VAL A 18 46.78 11.82 -1.79
C VAL A 18 47.81 11.56 -0.70
N GLY A 19 47.38 11.43 0.55
CA GLY A 19 48.21 11.01 1.68
C GLY A 19 47.48 9.97 2.54
N CYS A 20 47.69 8.69 2.22
CA CYS A 20 47.38 7.57 3.11
C CYS A 20 48.29 7.60 4.34
N ASN A 21 47.73 7.66 5.55
CA ASN A 21 48.15 6.80 6.66
C ASN A 21 47.26 6.99 7.90
N GLY A 22 46.63 5.90 8.34
CA GLY A 22 45.91 5.84 9.61
C GLY A 22 45.72 4.40 10.05
N LYS A 23 46.78 3.81 10.62
CA LYS A 23 46.70 2.51 11.32
C LYS A 23 45.86 2.64 12.59
N GLY A 24 44.96 1.68 12.80
CA GLY A 24 44.55 1.24 14.14
C GLY A 24 43.05 1.28 14.40
N LYS A 25 42.41 0.11 14.43
CA LYS A 25 42.14 -0.64 15.68
C LYS A 25 41.35 -1.91 15.36
N LYS A 26 41.73 -2.97 16.06
CA LYS A 26 41.07 -4.27 16.09
C LYS A 26 39.62 -4.07 16.52
N ASN A 27 38.67 -4.53 15.72
CA ASN A 27 37.31 -4.77 16.18
C ASN A 27 37.03 -6.27 16.15
N THR A 28 36.76 -6.76 17.35
CA THR A 28 36.26 -8.04 17.77
C THR A 28 35.24 -8.61 16.79
N GLN A 29 35.45 -9.88 16.41
CA GLN A 29 34.44 -10.72 15.80
C GLN A 29 33.17 -10.70 16.66
N LEU A 30 32.12 -10.09 16.15
CA LEU A 30 30.76 -10.36 16.57
C LEU A 30 30.13 -11.18 15.45
N LYS A 31 29.59 -12.33 15.88
CA LYS A 31 28.89 -13.34 15.09
C LYS A 31 28.11 -12.74 13.93
N ASP A 32 28.26 -13.36 12.76
CA ASP A 32 27.21 -13.44 11.74
C ASP A 32 25.89 -13.84 12.44
N GLN A 33 25.08 -12.84 12.76
CA GLN A 33 23.65 -13.01 12.67
C GLN A 33 23.35 -12.72 11.22
N ASP A 34 23.01 -13.80 10.52
CA ASP A 34 22.33 -13.84 9.24
C ASP A 34 21.11 -12.91 9.30
N SER A 35 21.36 -11.62 9.10
CA SER A 35 20.32 -10.66 8.77
C SER A 35 19.97 -10.98 7.33
N VAL A 36 19.07 -11.95 7.17
CA VAL A 36 18.14 -11.94 6.05
C VAL A 36 17.41 -10.61 6.17
N VAL A 37 17.99 -9.58 5.56
CA VAL A 37 17.28 -8.37 5.18
C VAL A 37 16.15 -8.90 4.33
N SER A 38 14.97 -9.06 4.94
CA SER A 38 13.74 -9.34 4.22
C SER A 38 13.67 -8.24 3.18
N LYS A 39 13.92 -8.61 1.93
CA LYS A 39 13.82 -7.71 0.80
C LYS A 39 12.39 -7.20 0.87
N ALA A 40 12.20 -5.95 1.27
CA ALA A 40 10.88 -5.36 1.39
C ALA A 40 10.20 -5.59 0.04
N GLU A 41 9.16 -6.43 0.00
CA GLU A 41 8.47 -6.73 -1.24
C GLU A 41 8.00 -5.40 -1.81
N THR A 42 8.37 -5.14 -3.07
CA THR A 42 7.92 -3.92 -3.74
C THR A 42 6.42 -4.07 -3.95
N ASP A 43 5.65 -3.11 -3.44
CA ASP A 43 4.20 -3.09 -3.62
C ASP A 43 3.88 -2.85 -5.10
N THR A 44 3.13 -3.76 -5.69
CA THR A 44 2.71 -3.73 -7.10
C THR A 44 1.29 -3.20 -7.27
N THR A 45 0.63 -2.83 -6.17
CA THR A 45 -0.72 -2.30 -6.16
C THR A 45 -0.78 -0.91 -6.80
N VAL A 46 -1.72 -0.71 -7.70
CA VAL A 46 -2.04 0.60 -8.29
C VAL A 46 -3.18 1.23 -7.51
N TYR A 47 -2.98 2.45 -7.02
CA TYR A 47 -3.96 3.20 -6.24
C TYR A 47 -4.59 4.31 -7.09
N GLY A 48 -5.88 4.55 -6.91
CA GLY A 48 -6.59 5.58 -7.64
C GLY A 48 -8.07 5.70 -7.25
N VAL A 49 -8.80 6.48 -8.03
CA VAL A 49 -10.23 6.72 -7.89
C VAL A 49 -10.99 6.02 -9.01
N CYS A 50 -12.11 5.40 -8.66
CA CYS A 50 -13.04 4.78 -9.61
C CYS A 50 -13.66 5.85 -10.53
N GLY A 51 -13.45 5.72 -11.84
CA GLY A 51 -13.89 6.65 -12.87
C GLY A 51 -15.32 6.39 -13.36
N GLU A 52 -15.90 7.40 -14.03
CA GLU A 52 -17.28 7.39 -14.54
C GLU A 52 -17.49 6.37 -15.67
N SER A 53 -16.43 5.99 -16.40
CA SER A 53 -16.52 5.01 -17.49
C SER A 53 -16.54 3.55 -17.00
N THR A 54 -16.62 3.32 -15.68
CA THR A 54 -16.69 1.98 -15.07
C THR A 54 -18.03 1.30 -15.40
N ALA A 55 -17.95 0.03 -15.80
CA ALA A 55 -19.10 -0.81 -16.15
C ALA A 55 -18.91 -2.23 -15.58
N MET A 56 -19.80 -3.17 -15.97
CA MET A 56 -19.85 -4.51 -15.37
C MET A 56 -18.53 -5.30 -15.48
N HIS A 57 -17.85 -5.24 -16.63
CA HIS A 57 -16.60 -5.98 -16.89
C HIS A 57 -15.41 -5.05 -17.17
N SER A 58 -15.53 -3.77 -16.83
CA SER A 58 -14.48 -2.80 -17.07
C SER A 58 -14.40 -1.78 -15.95
N LEU A 59 -13.19 -1.51 -15.47
CA LEU A 59 -12.91 -0.49 -14.47
C LEU A 59 -12.05 0.60 -15.09
N GLU A 60 -12.54 1.83 -15.03
CA GLU A 60 -11.72 3.01 -15.26
C GLU A 60 -11.11 3.44 -13.92
N LEU A 61 -9.79 3.44 -13.82
CA LEU A 61 -9.06 3.90 -12.66
C LEU A 61 -8.29 5.16 -13.00
N ILE A 62 -8.62 6.26 -12.32
CA ILE A 62 -7.84 7.49 -12.33
C ILE A 62 -6.79 7.34 -11.22
N THR A 63 -5.56 7.00 -11.61
CA THR A 63 -4.47 6.74 -10.66
C THR A 63 -4.13 7.98 -9.83
N ASP A 64 -3.49 7.78 -8.67
CA ASP A 64 -3.01 8.89 -7.84
C ASP A 64 -2.00 9.80 -8.58
N GLY A 65 -1.36 9.30 -9.64
CA GLY A 65 -0.50 10.07 -10.54
C GLY A 65 -1.23 10.93 -11.57
N GLY A 66 -2.55 10.76 -11.70
CA GLY A 66 -3.40 11.45 -12.68
C GLY A 66 -3.57 10.71 -14.01
N ASP A 67 -2.87 9.59 -14.23
CA ASP A 67 -3.06 8.75 -15.41
C ASP A 67 -4.37 7.96 -15.32
N THR A 68 -5.00 7.70 -16.47
CA THR A 68 -6.18 6.83 -16.57
C THR A 68 -5.78 5.44 -17.08
N ILE A 69 -6.16 4.40 -16.33
CA ILE A 69 -5.99 2.99 -16.72
C ILE A 69 -7.36 2.33 -16.82
N ASN A 70 -7.62 1.66 -17.93
CA ASN A 70 -8.83 0.86 -18.12
C ASN A 70 -8.48 -0.61 -17.93
N TYR A 71 -9.01 -1.22 -16.87
CA TYR A 71 -8.89 -2.64 -16.57
C TYR A 71 -10.08 -3.43 -17.08
N ILE A 72 -9.82 -4.58 -17.69
CA ILE A 72 -10.79 -5.63 -17.95
C ILE A 72 -10.96 -6.45 -16.67
N ILE A 73 -12.21 -6.71 -16.28
CA ILE A 73 -12.58 -7.54 -15.14
C ILE A 73 -13.18 -8.83 -15.69
N MET A 74 -12.49 -9.94 -15.47
CA MET A 74 -12.93 -11.27 -15.90
C MET A 74 -13.72 -11.92 -14.76
N ASP A 75 -14.91 -12.45 -15.06
CA ASP A 75 -15.74 -13.12 -14.04
C ASP A 75 -15.33 -14.57 -13.82
N GLU A 76 -14.80 -15.22 -14.85
CA GLU A 76 -14.52 -16.66 -14.87
C GLU A 76 -13.17 -16.94 -15.52
N GLY A 77 -12.61 -18.12 -15.21
CA GLY A 77 -11.33 -18.58 -15.74
C GLY A 77 -10.16 -18.37 -14.78
N ALA A 78 -8.95 -18.65 -15.26
CA ALA A 78 -7.73 -18.55 -14.45
C ALA A 78 -7.38 -17.11 -14.05
N ASP A 79 -7.86 -16.15 -14.84
CA ASP A 79 -7.65 -14.71 -14.65
C ASP A 79 -8.88 -14.01 -14.05
N SER A 80 -9.79 -14.77 -13.43
CA SER A 80 -10.95 -14.18 -12.77
C SER A 80 -10.51 -13.17 -11.70
N ALA A 81 -11.20 -12.03 -11.69
CA ALA A 81 -10.91 -10.93 -10.81
C ALA A 81 -11.69 -11.07 -9.50
N SER A 82 -11.04 -10.80 -8.37
CA SER A 82 -11.73 -10.61 -7.10
C SER A 82 -12.06 -9.14 -6.90
N VAL A 83 -13.35 -8.79 -6.89
CA VAL A 83 -13.84 -7.44 -6.61
C VAL A 83 -14.39 -7.38 -5.19
N LEU A 84 -13.70 -6.63 -4.33
CA LEU A 84 -13.94 -6.56 -2.89
C LEU A 84 -14.43 -5.16 -2.52
N GLY A 85 -15.65 -5.06 -1.97
CA GLY A 85 -16.24 -3.80 -1.54
C GLY A 85 -16.93 -2.98 -2.64
N GLY A 86 -17.10 -3.55 -3.84
CA GLY A 86 -17.86 -2.96 -4.95
C GLY A 86 -17.11 -1.88 -5.73
N LEU A 87 -17.71 -1.46 -6.86
CA LEU A 87 -17.16 -0.43 -7.76
C LEU A 87 -18.15 0.72 -7.84
N LEU A 88 -17.97 1.72 -6.98
CA LEU A 88 -18.76 2.94 -7.02
C LEU A 88 -17.88 4.09 -7.52
N VAL A 89 -18.40 4.87 -8.45
CA VAL A 89 -17.70 6.05 -9.00
C VAL A 89 -17.34 7.01 -7.86
N GLY A 90 -16.09 7.48 -7.87
CA GLY A 90 -15.55 8.37 -6.84
C GLY A 90 -14.91 7.64 -5.65
N ASP A 91 -15.08 6.33 -5.51
CA ASP A 91 -14.42 5.58 -4.44
C ASP A 91 -12.92 5.40 -4.69
N ARG A 92 -12.15 5.34 -3.60
CA ARG A 92 -10.72 5.03 -3.63
C ARG A 92 -10.54 3.52 -3.76
N LEU A 93 -9.73 3.11 -4.72
CA LEU A 93 -9.47 1.70 -5.02
C LEU A 93 -7.97 1.37 -4.93
N ALA A 94 -7.70 0.13 -4.57
CA ALA A 94 -6.41 -0.55 -4.74
C ALA A 94 -6.58 -1.68 -5.76
N VAL A 95 -5.82 -1.64 -6.85
CA VAL A 95 -5.93 -2.60 -7.95
C VAL A 95 -4.61 -3.34 -8.13
N ILE A 96 -4.66 -4.67 -8.07
CA ILE A 96 -3.62 -5.52 -8.63
C ILE A 96 -4.12 -5.97 -10.00
N GLY A 97 -3.28 -5.76 -11.01
CA GLY A 97 -3.53 -6.27 -12.33
C GLY A 97 -2.25 -6.64 -13.04
N HIS A 98 -2.41 -7.11 -14.27
CA HIS A 98 -1.30 -7.41 -15.16
C HIS A 98 -1.65 -6.93 -16.57
N LYS A 99 -0.64 -6.85 -17.43
CA LYS A 99 -0.79 -6.36 -18.81
C LYS A 99 -0.48 -7.50 -19.78
N VAL A 100 -1.41 -7.77 -20.70
CA VAL A 100 -1.29 -8.77 -21.77
C VAL A 100 -1.71 -8.10 -23.07
N ASP A 101 -0.91 -8.23 -24.13
CA ASP A 101 -1.22 -7.69 -25.47
C ASP A 101 -1.69 -6.23 -25.47
N ASN A 102 -1.11 -5.43 -24.59
CA ASN A 102 -1.40 -4.01 -24.36
C ASN A 102 -2.74 -3.69 -23.65
N GLU A 103 -3.47 -4.70 -23.20
CA GLU A 103 -4.66 -4.57 -22.36
C GLU A 103 -4.32 -4.83 -20.89
N TYR A 104 -5.01 -4.16 -19.98
CA TYR A 104 -4.84 -4.36 -18.54
C TYR A 104 -5.96 -5.26 -18.02
N TYR A 105 -5.59 -6.30 -17.28
CA TYR A 105 -6.51 -7.23 -16.64
C TYR A 105 -6.41 -7.08 -15.13
N ALA A 106 -7.53 -6.82 -14.47
CA ALA A 106 -7.58 -6.79 -13.02
C ALA A 106 -7.56 -8.22 -12.48
N LYS A 107 -6.80 -8.44 -11.40
CA LYS A 107 -6.81 -9.68 -10.62
C LYS A 107 -7.48 -9.47 -9.26
N THR A 108 -7.26 -8.32 -8.66
CA THR A 108 -7.90 -7.94 -7.40
C THR A 108 -8.21 -6.45 -7.45
N VAL A 109 -9.46 -6.10 -7.18
CA VAL A 109 -9.91 -4.72 -6.99
C VAL A 109 -10.46 -4.61 -5.58
N LEU A 110 -9.78 -3.84 -4.73
CA LEU A 110 -10.17 -3.58 -3.37
C LEU A 110 -10.69 -2.15 -3.24
N ASN A 111 -11.94 -2.01 -2.82
CA ASN A 111 -12.52 -0.72 -2.50
C ASN A 111 -12.09 -0.28 -1.10
N ILE A 112 -11.17 0.68 -1.06
CA ILE A 112 -10.61 1.25 0.16
C ILE A 112 -11.67 2.08 0.89
N THR A 113 -12.51 2.82 0.16
CA THR A 113 -13.61 3.59 0.76
C THR A 113 -14.53 2.66 1.55
N THR A 114 -14.90 1.52 0.97
CA THR A 114 -15.68 0.50 1.67
C THR A 114 -14.88 -0.11 2.82
N LEU A 115 -13.59 -0.39 2.68
CA LEU A 115 -12.80 -0.97 3.77
C LEU A 115 -12.73 -0.07 5.01
N GLN A 116 -12.68 1.25 4.80
CA GLN A 116 -12.68 2.23 5.89
C GLN A 116 -14.00 2.21 6.67
N GLY A 117 -13.91 2.47 7.97
CA GLY A 117 -15.05 2.49 8.90
C GLY A 117 -14.87 1.59 10.12
N ASN A 118 -15.94 1.46 10.90
CA ASN A 118 -15.96 0.74 12.16
C ASN A 118 -16.36 -0.73 11.96
N TRP A 119 -15.52 -1.63 12.46
CA TRP A 119 -15.64 -3.07 12.36
C TRP A 119 -15.63 -3.70 13.75
N THR A 120 -16.53 -4.65 13.98
CA THR A 120 -16.72 -5.27 15.29
C THR A 120 -16.91 -6.78 15.20
N SER A 121 -16.34 -7.51 16.15
CA SER A 121 -16.50 -8.94 16.40
C SER A 121 -16.79 -9.18 17.89
N ILE A 122 -16.75 -10.43 18.34
CA ILE A 122 -16.92 -10.78 19.75
C ILE A 122 -15.80 -10.19 20.63
N ASP A 123 -14.59 -10.09 20.09
CA ASP A 123 -13.35 -9.81 20.81
C ASP A 123 -12.57 -8.59 20.29
N ARG A 124 -13.02 -7.96 19.20
CA ARG A 124 -12.40 -6.77 18.60
C ARG A 124 -13.45 -5.72 18.26
N ASN A 125 -13.11 -4.45 18.44
CA ASN A 125 -13.87 -3.32 17.93
C ASN A 125 -12.87 -2.24 17.51
N PHE A 126 -12.80 -1.95 16.22
CA PHE A 126 -11.81 -1.02 15.67
C PHE A 126 -12.33 -0.24 14.47
N GLU A 127 -11.73 0.92 14.23
CA GLU A 127 -11.99 1.80 13.11
C GLU A 127 -10.79 1.86 12.19
N ILE A 128 -10.98 1.54 10.90
CA ILE A 128 -9.99 1.79 9.85
C ILE A 128 -10.24 3.20 9.31
N LEU A 129 -9.30 4.10 9.54
CA LEU A 129 -9.39 5.50 9.13
C LEU A 129 -8.55 5.77 7.88
N GLU A 130 -8.90 6.82 7.16
CA GLU A 130 -8.03 7.35 6.12
C GLU A 130 -6.64 7.71 6.69
N GLY A 131 -5.60 7.61 5.85
CA GLY A 131 -4.23 7.95 6.24
C GLY A 131 -3.47 6.85 6.99
N GLY A 132 -4.01 5.62 7.02
CA GLY A 132 -3.30 4.47 7.56
C GLY A 132 -3.39 4.34 9.08
N VAL A 133 -4.38 4.97 9.72
CA VAL A 133 -4.59 4.92 11.18
C VAL A 133 -5.68 3.90 11.52
N VAL A 134 -5.47 3.14 12.58
CA VAL A 134 -6.48 2.27 13.20
C VAL A 134 -6.77 2.75 14.62
N LYS A 135 -8.04 2.88 14.98
CA LYS A 135 -8.46 3.16 16.37
C LYS A 135 -9.13 1.94 16.96
N SER A 136 -8.67 1.46 18.10
CA SER A 136 -9.41 0.47 18.89
C SER A 136 -10.43 1.18 19.80
N HIS A 137 -11.62 0.59 19.91
CA HIS A 137 -12.68 1.02 20.81
C HIS A 137 -12.82 0.11 22.04
N LEU A 138 -11.95 -0.91 22.18
CA LEU A 138 -11.90 -1.77 23.36
C LEU A 138 -10.85 -1.26 24.35
N GLN A 139 -11.30 -0.74 25.50
CA GLN A 139 -10.42 -0.17 26.52
C GLN A 139 -9.42 -1.17 27.13
N ALA A 140 -9.73 -2.46 27.11
CA ALA A 140 -8.94 -3.51 27.76
C ALA A 140 -8.17 -4.40 26.77
N GLU A 141 -7.92 -3.93 25.54
CA GLU A 141 -7.20 -4.71 24.54
C GLU A 141 -5.69 -4.69 24.78
N THR A 142 -5.07 -5.88 24.90
CA THR A 142 -3.64 -6.00 25.23
C THR A 142 -2.72 -5.62 24.07
N ASN A 143 -3.20 -5.70 22.82
CA ASN A 143 -2.44 -5.39 21.60
C ASN A 143 -3.37 -4.82 20.51
N PRO A 144 -3.78 -3.55 20.62
CA PRO A 144 -4.59 -2.91 19.60
C PRO A 144 -3.78 -2.70 18.32
N TRP A 145 -4.43 -2.86 17.17
CA TRP A 145 -3.89 -2.35 15.92
C TRP A 145 -3.96 -0.82 15.91
N THR A 146 -2.94 -0.19 15.37
CA THR A 146 -2.77 1.27 15.38
C THR A 146 -2.53 1.84 14.00
N GLU A 147 -2.00 1.03 13.08
CA GLU A 147 -1.71 1.41 11.72
C GLU A 147 -2.20 0.34 10.74
N TRP A 148 -2.55 0.78 9.54
CA TRP A 148 -2.90 -0.10 8.44
C TRP A 148 -2.35 0.39 7.11
N LYS A 149 -2.16 -0.56 6.19
CA LYS A 149 -1.90 -0.28 4.77
C LYS A 149 -2.33 -1.46 3.91
N ILE A 150 -2.50 -1.21 2.63
CA ILE A 150 -2.54 -2.28 1.62
C ILE A 150 -1.13 -2.50 1.12
N CYS A 151 -0.78 -3.76 0.86
CA CYS A 151 0.46 -4.13 0.19
C CYS A 151 0.24 -5.42 -0.59
N ASN A 152 0.44 -5.39 -1.90
CA ASN A 152 0.14 -6.50 -2.79
C ASN A 152 -1.27 -7.09 -2.53
N GLY A 153 -2.27 -6.22 -2.37
CA GLY A 153 -3.69 -6.57 -2.14
C GLY A 153 -4.00 -7.24 -0.80
N LYS A 154 -3.02 -7.32 0.11
CA LYS A 154 -3.22 -7.78 1.48
C LYS A 154 -3.41 -6.59 2.40
N LEU A 155 -4.24 -6.77 3.44
CA LEU A 155 -4.39 -5.79 4.51
C LEU A 155 -3.33 -6.06 5.58
N LEU A 156 -2.46 -5.08 5.81
CA LEU A 156 -1.50 -5.12 6.90
C LEU A 156 -2.06 -4.30 8.05
N LEU A 157 -2.12 -4.90 9.24
CA LEU A 157 -2.52 -4.26 10.50
C LEU A 157 -1.34 -4.40 11.48
N ASN A 158 -0.57 -3.32 11.67
CA ASN A 158 0.75 -3.35 12.30
C ASN A 158 1.66 -4.43 11.67
N LYS A 159 1.91 -5.53 12.40
CA LYS A 159 2.75 -6.66 11.98
C LYS A 159 1.94 -7.80 11.38
N ASP A 160 0.63 -7.79 11.56
CA ASP A 160 -0.26 -8.83 11.05
C ASP A 160 -0.56 -8.56 9.58
N THR A 161 -0.57 -9.62 8.78
CA THR A 161 -0.89 -9.56 7.35
C THR A 161 -2.07 -10.47 7.09
N PHE A 162 -3.10 -9.92 6.45
CA PHE A 162 -4.34 -10.60 6.16
C PHE A 162 -4.63 -10.61 4.67
N MET A 163 -5.11 -11.76 4.18
CA MET A 163 -5.90 -11.80 2.95
C MET A 163 -7.30 -11.27 3.27
N ILE A 164 -7.90 -10.56 2.32
CA ILE A 164 -9.27 -10.07 2.44
C ILE A 164 -10.14 -11.02 1.62
N ASP A 165 -10.77 -11.99 2.28
CA ASP A 165 -11.61 -12.99 1.61
C ASP A 165 -12.94 -12.41 1.16
N ASN A 166 -13.47 -11.47 1.94
CA ASN A 166 -14.70 -10.77 1.64
C ASN A 166 -14.67 -9.34 2.19
N LEU A 167 -15.14 -8.40 1.38
CA LEU A 167 -15.50 -7.06 1.82
C LEU A 167 -16.86 -6.71 1.22
N GLY A 168 -17.86 -6.57 2.08
CA GLY A 168 -19.21 -6.13 1.75
C GLY A 168 -19.55 -4.81 2.44
N ALA A 169 -20.79 -4.37 2.26
CA ALA A 169 -21.30 -3.17 2.93
C ALA A 169 -21.31 -3.31 4.46
N ASP A 170 -21.53 -4.53 4.97
CA ASP A 170 -21.70 -4.81 6.40
C ASP A 170 -20.87 -6.01 6.90
N SER A 171 -20.07 -6.64 6.04
CA SER A 171 -19.21 -7.78 6.37
C SER A 171 -17.75 -7.56 5.93
N LEU A 172 -16.80 -7.98 6.77
CA LEU A 172 -15.38 -8.02 6.44
C LEU A 172 -14.80 -9.33 6.95
N TYR A 173 -14.27 -10.16 6.04
CA TYR A 173 -13.63 -11.44 6.38
C TYR A 173 -12.14 -11.33 6.08
N LEU A 174 -11.32 -11.56 7.10
CA LEU A 174 -9.87 -11.49 7.03
C LEU A 174 -9.28 -12.87 7.34
N GLU A 175 -8.37 -13.36 6.50
CA GLU A 175 -7.69 -14.64 6.72
C GLU A 175 -6.19 -14.43 6.94
N ASN A 176 -5.64 -15.13 7.93
CA ASN A 176 -4.20 -15.31 8.08
C ASN A 176 -3.89 -16.75 8.54
N LYS A 177 -2.63 -17.01 8.91
CA LYS A 177 -2.18 -18.34 9.35
C LYS A 177 -2.89 -18.91 10.60
N GLU A 178 -3.54 -18.06 11.39
CA GLU A 178 -4.29 -18.45 12.59
C GLU A 178 -5.76 -18.79 12.26
N GLY A 179 -6.27 -18.39 11.09
CA GLY A 179 -7.63 -18.68 10.63
C GLY A 179 -8.33 -17.48 10.00
N ILE A 180 -9.66 -17.61 9.90
CA ILE A 180 -10.57 -16.61 9.32
C ILE A 180 -11.25 -15.84 10.45
N PHE A 181 -11.15 -14.52 10.38
CA PHE A 181 -11.76 -13.56 11.30
C PHE A 181 -12.92 -12.85 10.60
N VAL A 182 -14.07 -12.83 11.27
CA VAL A 182 -15.31 -12.27 10.73
C VAL A 182 -15.72 -11.04 11.52
N TYR A 183 -15.87 -9.93 10.81
CA TYR A 183 -16.29 -8.65 11.38
C TYR A 183 -17.59 -8.18 10.73
N LYS A 184 -18.40 -7.49 11.52
CA LYS A 184 -19.57 -6.75 11.06
C LYS A 184 -19.31 -5.26 11.10
N ARG A 185 -19.89 -4.52 10.16
CA ARG A 185 -19.84 -3.05 10.23
C ARG A 185 -20.70 -2.54 11.37
N GLN A 186 -20.12 -1.69 12.22
CA GLN A 186 -20.86 -0.97 13.24
C GLN A 186 -21.41 0.34 12.65
N LYS A 187 -22.72 0.54 12.77
CA LYS A 187 -23.42 1.76 12.34
C LYS A 187 -23.16 2.92 13.28
#